data_AF-H9W6F0-F1
#
_entry.id   AF-H9W6F0-F1
#
_cell.length_a   1.000
_cell.length_b   1.000
_cell.length_c   1.000
_cell.angle_alpha   90.00
_cell.angle_beta   90.00
_cell.angle_gamma   90.00
#
_symmetry.space_group_name_H-M   'P 1'
#
loop_
_entity.id
_entity.type
_entity.pdbx_description
1 polymer ?
#
loop_
_entity_poly.entity_id
_entity_poly.type
_entity_poly.pdbx_seq_one_letter_code
_entity_poly.pdbx_strand_id
1 'polypeptide(L)' 'LHALQLAMGCCAPSPAVRPDIKEVVRQLEELRPKMHSPLYTPRTPALD' A
#
# COMPACT_ATOMS: atom_id res chain seq x y z
N LEU A 1 -4.53 5.12 11.11
CA LEU A 1 -5.86 5.44 10.54
C LEU A 1 -5.82 5.53 9.01
N HIS A 2 -4.83 6.17 8.39
CA HIS A 2 -4.75 6.26 6.92
C HIS A 2 -4.75 4.91 6.17
N ALA A 3 -4.03 3.89 6.66
CA ALA A 3 -4.04 2.57 6.01
C ALA A 3 -5.44 1.93 6.01
N LEU A 4 -6.23 2.15 7.07
CA LEU A 4 -7.62 1.71 7.14
C LEU A 4 -8.50 2.49 6.15
N GLN A 5 -8.31 3.81 6.04
CA GLN A 5 -9.04 4.63 5.06
C GLN A 5 -8.77 4.18 3.62
N LEU A 6 -7.51 3.88 3.30
CA LEU A 6 -7.14 3.32 2.00
C LEU A 6 -7.84 1.97 1.77
N ALA A 7 -7.81 1.06 2.75
CA ALA A 7 -8.47 -0.23 2.65
C ALA A 7 -9.99 -0.11 2.41
N MET A 8 -10.67 0.81 3.11
CA MET A 8 -12.09 1.09 2.88
C MET A 8 -12.35 1.61 1.45
N GLY A 9 -11.48 2.46 0.91
CA GLY A 9 -11.57 2.94 -0.47
C GLY A 9 -11.41 1.82 -1.51
N CYS A 10 -10.47 0.90 -1.30
CA CYS A 10 -10.30 -0.29 -2.15
C CYS A 10 -11.54 -1.19 -2.17
N CYS A 11 -12.29 -1.23 -1.06
CA CYS A 11 -13.51 -2.02 -0.90
C CYS A 11 -14.80 -1.25 -1.27
N ALA A 12 -14.71 -0.11 -1.95
CA ALA A 12 -15.89 0.68 -2.29
C ALA A 12 -16.89 -0.11 -3.18
N PRO A 13 -18.21 0.10 -2.99
CA PRO A 13 -19.24 -0.70 -3.67
C PRO A 13 -19.30 -0.43 -5.17
N SER A 14 -18.97 0.79 -5.61
CA SER A 14 -18.85 1.11 -7.03
C SER A 14 -17.40 0.93 -7.50
N PRO A 15 -17.11 0.13 -8.55
CA PRO A 15 -15.77 -0.02 -9.10
C PRO A 15 -15.15 1.30 -9.55
N ALA A 16 -15.97 2.24 -10.04
CA ALA A 16 -15.50 3.52 -10.59
C ALA A 16 -14.90 4.47 -9.53
N VAL A 17 -15.18 4.23 -8.24
CA VAL A 17 -14.64 5.06 -7.13
C VAL A 17 -13.51 4.37 -6.37
N ARG A 18 -13.18 3.12 -6.73
CA ARG A 18 -12.01 2.44 -6.16
C ARG A 18 -10.75 3.09 -6.71
N PRO A 19 -9.69 3.24 -5.91
CA PRO A 19 -8.42 3.76 -6.39
C PRO A 19 -7.76 2.78 -7.38
N ASP A 20 -7.05 3.32 -8.37
CA ASP A 20 -6.18 2.53 -9.23
C ASP A 20 -4.97 1.99 -8.44
N ILE A 21 -4.39 0.88 -8.88
CA ILE A 21 -3.23 0.27 -8.21
C ILE A 21 -2.07 1.25 -8.07
N LYS A 22 -1.87 2.18 -9.03
CA LYS A 22 -0.84 3.22 -8.93
C LYS A 22 -1.07 4.16 -7.75
N GLU A 23 -2.33 4.52 -7.51
CA GLU A 23 -2.71 5.40 -6.40
C GLU A 23 -2.58 4.66 -5.05
N VAL A 24 -2.94 3.37 -5.02
CA VAL A 24 -2.76 2.52 -3.84
C VAL A 24 -1.28 2.43 -3.46
N VAL A 25 -0.39 2.15 -4.42
CA VAL A 25 1.06 2.04 -4.17
C VAL A 25 1.62 3.36 -3.65
N ARG A 26 1.29 4.48 -4.31
CA ARG A 26 1.73 5.82 -3.88
C ARG A 26 1.34 6.10 -2.44
N GLN A 27 0.08 5.86 -2.07
CA GLN A 27 -0.39 6.08 -0.71
C GLN A 27 0.30 5.12 0.29
N LEU A 28 0.51 3.85 -0.06
CA LEU A 28 1.23 2.91 0.82
C LEU A 28 2.67 3.34 1.07
N GLU A 29 3.37 3.86 0.06
CA GLU A 29 4.74 4.39 0.19
C GLU A 29 4.79 5.64 1.09
N GLU A 30 3.80 6.53 0.97
CA GLU A 30 3.64 7.70 1.84
C GLU A 30 3.32 7.33 3.29
N LEU A 31 2.55 6.25 3.49
CA LEU A 31 2.23 5.72 4.81
C LEU A 31 3.35 4.94 5.46
N ARG A 32 4.38 4.56 4.69
CA ARG A 32 5.52 3.83 5.21
C ARG A 32 6.17 4.65 6.34
N PRO A 33 6.29 4.09 7.56
CA PRO A 33 7.03 4.75 8.62
C PRO A 33 8.46 5.03 8.16
N LYS A 34 8.93 6.27 8.39
CA LYS A 34 10.29 6.71 8.02
C LYS A 34 11.39 5.91 8.76
N MET A 35 11.04 5.29 9.89
CA MET A 35 11.86 4.26 10.52
C MET A 35 11.67 2.94 9.79
N HIS A 36 12.76 2.40 9.24
CA HIS A 36 12.81 1.03 8.73
C HIS A 36 12.26 0.08 9.81
N SER A 37 11.06 -0.42 9.59
CA SER A 37 10.56 -1.56 10.34
C SER A 37 11.56 -2.70 10.13
N PRO A 38 12.10 -3.33 11.19
CA PRO A 38 13.00 -4.47 11.06
C PRO A 38 12.33 -5.69 10.39
N LEU A 39 11.00 -5.64 10.18
CA LEU A 39 10.22 -6.67 9.50
C LEU A 39 10.18 -6.51 7.98
N TYR A 40 10.57 -5.35 7.43
CA TYR A 40 10.70 -5.18 5.98
C TYR A 40 12.13 -5.50 5.56
N THR A 41 12.40 -6.78 5.28
CA THR A 41 13.49 -7.14 4.38
C THR A 41 12.97 -6.96 2.95
N PRO A 42 13.57 -6.08 2.13
CA PRO A 42 13.25 -6.09 0.71
C PRO A 42 13.51 -7.51 0.24
N ARG A 43 12.49 -8.17 -0.32
CA ARG A 43 12.67 -9.47 -0.99
C ARG A 43 13.53 -9.19 -2.20
N THR A 44 14.85 -9.26 -2.06
CA THR A 44 15.75 -9.43 -3.20
C THR A 44 15.20 -10.64 -3.96
N PRO A 45 14.90 -10.53 -5.26
CA PRO A 45 14.64 -11.74 -6.03
C PRO A 45 15.87 -12.62 -5.84
N ALA A 46 15.67 -13.79 -5.25
CA ALA A 46 16.73 -14.79 -5.17
C ALA A 46 17.21 -15.02 -6.60
N LEU A 47 18.49 -14.74 -6.84
CA LEU A 47 19.17 -15.21 -8.04
C LEU A 47 19.18 -16.73 -7.95
N ASP A 48 18.30 -17.37 -8.72
CA ASP A 48 18.51 -18.70 -9.26
C ASP A 48 18.38 -18.59 -10.79
#